data_AF-A0A7D7XCH1-F1
#
_entry.id   AF-A0A7D7XCH1-F1
#
_cell.length_a   1.000
_cell.length_b   1.000
_cell.length_c   1.000
_cell.angle_alpha   90.00
_cell.angle_beta   90.00
_cell.angle_gamma   90.00
#
_symmetry.space_group_name_H-M   'P 1'
#
loop_
_entity.id
_entity.type
_entity.pdbx_description
1 polymer ?
#
loop_
_entity_poly.entity_id
_entity_poly.type
_entity_poly.pdbx_seq_one_letter_code
_entity_poly.pdbx_strand_id
1 'polypeptide(L)'
;MKNLSTANFDIMTIDEFQKYLPELFEESGGNVSQDPRFAKFLADNPVCAALVRDLETIAETAKSLFEPSVHEPSDAVWQNIASKLKADEPAE
;
A
#
# COMPACT_ATOMS: atom_id res chain seq x y z
N MET A 1 -15.28 15.31 -9.86
CA MET A 1 -14.12 14.40 -9.97
C MET A 1 -13.81 14.25 -11.46
N LYS A 2 -12.54 14.40 -11.88
CA LYS A 2 -12.14 14.28 -13.30
C LYS A 2 -12.22 12.80 -13.66
N ASN A 3 -12.90 12.45 -14.75
CA ASN A 3 -12.99 11.06 -15.19
C ASN A 3 -11.63 10.65 -15.77
N LEU A 4 -10.83 9.92 -14.98
CA LEU A 4 -9.47 9.50 -15.35
C LEU A 4 -9.47 8.51 -16.51
N SER A 5 -10.59 7.82 -16.79
CA SER A 5 -10.75 6.97 -17.97
C SER A 5 -10.71 7.73 -19.30
N THR A 6 -10.91 9.05 -19.29
CA THR A 6 -10.93 9.92 -20.49
C THR A 6 -9.79 10.94 -20.54
N ALA A 7 -8.92 10.95 -19.53
CA ALA A 7 -7.83 11.91 -19.45
C ALA A 7 -6.77 11.63 -20.52
N ASN A 8 -6.25 12.69 -21.14
CA ASN A 8 -5.09 12.59 -22.01
C ASN A 8 -3.82 12.75 -21.16
N PHE A 9 -3.16 11.63 -20.88
CA PHE A 9 -1.98 11.56 -20.03
C PHE A 9 -0.71 12.10 -20.71
N ASP A 10 -0.69 12.19 -22.04
CA ASP A 10 0.45 12.70 -22.81
C ASP A 10 0.67 14.22 -22.66
N ILE A 11 -0.36 14.95 -22.24
CA ILE A 11 -0.33 16.41 -22.09
C ILE A 11 -0.51 16.84 -20.62
N MET A 12 -0.48 15.87 -19.71
CA MET A 12 -0.66 16.12 -18.28
C MET A 12 0.59 16.82 -17.72
N THR A 13 0.37 17.77 -16.81
CA THR A 13 1.47 18.40 -16.07
C THR A 13 1.92 17.52 -14.90
N ILE A 14 3.15 17.72 -14.42
CA ILE A 14 3.67 17.01 -13.23
C ILE A 14 2.77 17.26 -12.01
N ASP A 15 2.32 18.49 -11.79
CA ASP A 15 1.46 18.85 -10.66
C ASP A 15 0.09 18.14 -10.74
N GLU A 16 -0.50 18.07 -11.93
CA GLU A 16 -1.74 17.31 -12.14
C GLU A 16 -1.51 15.82 -11.89
N PHE A 17 -0.41 15.25 -12.39
CA PHE A 17 -0.08 13.85 -12.17
C PHE A 17 0.07 13.53 -10.68
N GLN A 18 0.83 14.32 -9.93
CA GLN A 18 1.01 14.13 -8.50
C GLN A 18 -0.30 14.28 -7.72
N LYS A 19 -1.16 15.21 -8.14
CA LYS A 19 -2.47 15.41 -7.51
C LYS A 19 -3.40 14.21 -7.66
N TYR A 20 -3.36 13.53 -8.80
CA TYR A 20 -4.19 12.34 -9.07
C TYR A 20 -3.50 11.03 -8.74
N LEU A 21 -2.25 11.08 -8.28
CA LEU A 21 -1.44 9.88 -8.02
C LEU A 21 -2.12 8.91 -7.04
N PRO A 22 -2.74 9.35 -5.93
CA PRO A 22 -3.45 8.44 -5.03
C PRO A 22 -4.56 7.66 -5.74
N GLU A 23 -5.42 8.34 -6.49
CA GLU A 23 -6.52 7.70 -7.22
C GLU A 23 -6.01 6.74 -8.32
N LEU A 24 -4.90 7.09 -8.97
CA LEU A 24 -4.25 6.23 -9.96
C LEU A 24 -3.69 4.94 -9.35
N PHE A 25 -3.14 5.02 -8.14
CA PHE A 25 -2.68 3.84 -7.41
C PHE A 25 -3.86 2.94 -7.00
N GLU A 26 -4.99 3.51 -6.59
CA GLU A 26 -6.21 2.76 -6.27
C GLU A 26 -6.78 2.05 -7.51
N GLU A 27 -6.89 2.74 -8.65
CA GLU A 27 -7.43 2.17 -9.90
C GLU A 27 -6.53 1.09 -10.51
N SER A 28 -5.20 1.23 -10.39
CA SER A 28 -4.22 0.28 -10.96
C SER A 28 -3.90 -0.92 -10.07
N GLY A 29 -4.49 -0.99 -8.87
CA GLY A 29 -4.11 -1.99 -7.87
C GLY A 29 -2.66 -1.84 -7.38
N GLY A 30 -2.15 -0.61 -7.42
CA GLY A 30 -0.81 -0.25 -6.96
C GLY A 30 0.32 -0.51 -7.97
N ASN A 31 0.04 -0.61 -9.27
CA ASN A 31 1.04 -0.83 -10.33
C ASN A 31 0.94 0.22 -11.45
N VAL A 32 1.05 1.51 -11.10
CA VAL A 32 0.95 2.62 -12.03
C VAL A 32 2.06 2.58 -13.10
N SER A 33 3.26 2.08 -12.77
CA SER A 33 4.39 1.96 -13.69
C SER A 33 4.14 0.97 -14.83
N GLN A 34 3.21 0.03 -14.65
CA GLN A 34 2.85 -0.99 -15.64
C GLN A 34 1.70 -0.57 -16.54
N ASP A 35 1.04 0.55 -16.23
CA ASP A 35 -0.10 1.03 -17.02
C ASP A 35 0.41 1.71 -18.32
N PRO A 36 0.06 1.15 -19.51
CA PRO A 36 0.51 1.69 -20.79
C PRO A 36 0.12 3.15 -21.03
N ARG A 37 -0.96 3.63 -20.39
CA ARG A 37 -1.43 5.02 -20.49
C ARG A 37 -0.41 6.03 -19.98
N PHE A 38 0.46 5.62 -19.05
CA PHE A 38 1.49 6.48 -18.45
C PHE A 38 2.88 6.26 -19.02
N ALA A 39 3.08 5.25 -19.87
CA ALA A 39 4.41 4.86 -20.35
C ALA A 39 5.19 6.03 -20.97
N LYS A 40 4.52 6.83 -21.82
CA LYS A 40 5.13 8.01 -22.43
C LYS A 40 5.40 9.11 -21.40
N PHE A 41 4.40 9.46 -20.58
CA PHE A 41 4.57 10.47 -19.54
C PHE A 41 5.72 10.14 -18.59
N LEU A 42 5.84 8.90 -18.14
CA LEU A 42 6.91 8.46 -17.24
C LEU A 42 8.28 8.40 -17.93
N ALA A 43 8.33 8.07 -19.22
CA ALA A 43 9.57 8.15 -20.01
C ALA A 43 10.04 9.61 -20.15
N ASP A 44 9.11 10.54 -20.37
CA ASP A 44 9.40 11.97 -20.51
C ASP A 44 9.70 12.64 -19.15
N ASN A 45 9.24 12.06 -18.04
CA ASN A 45 9.36 12.60 -16.68
C ASN A 45 10.02 11.60 -15.72
N PRO A 46 11.35 11.42 -15.77
CA PRO A 46 12.06 10.39 -15.00
C PRO A 46 11.94 10.56 -13.48
N VAL A 47 11.78 11.80 -12.98
CA VAL A 47 11.56 12.05 -11.54
C VAL A 47 10.20 11.49 -11.10
N CYS A 48 9.16 11.64 -11.90
CA CYS A 48 7.85 11.04 -11.63
C CYS A 48 7.92 9.51 -11.71
N ALA A 49 8.68 8.95 -12.66
CA ALA A 49 8.90 7.51 -12.75
C ALA A 49 9.62 6.94 -11.52
N ALA A 50 10.61 7.66 -10.99
CA ALA A 50 11.28 7.29 -9.73
C ALA A 50 10.30 7.33 -8.55
N LEU A 51 9.52 8.40 -8.42
CA LEU A 51 8.50 8.53 -7.38
C LEU A 51 7.48 7.38 -7.42
N VAL A 52 6.96 7.04 -8.60
CA VAL A 52 6.03 5.90 -8.77
C VAL A 52 6.68 4.61 -8.30
N ARG A 53 7.91 4.31 -8.74
CA ARG A 53 8.63 3.09 -8.34
C ARG A 53 8.86 3.03 -6.83
N ASP A 54 9.20 4.14 -6.19
CA ASP A 54 9.39 4.22 -4.74
C ASP A 54 8.07 3.91 -4.01
N LEU A 55 6.95 4.50 -4.46
CA LEU A 55 5.63 4.26 -3.89
C LEU A 55 5.16 2.81 -4.10
N GLU A 56 5.39 2.21 -5.26
CA GLU A 56 5.12 0.79 -5.53
C GLU A 56 5.94 -0.12 -4.60
N THR A 57 7.21 0.22 -4.38
CA THR A 57 8.10 -0.52 -3.47
C THR A 57 7.62 -0.42 -2.02
N ILE A 58 7.20 0.78 -1.59
CA ILE A 58 6.61 0.98 -0.26
C ILE A 58 5.32 0.18 -0.11
N ALA A 59 4.44 0.21 -1.11
CA ALA A 59 3.18 -0.53 -1.09
C ALA A 59 3.41 -2.04 -0.99
N GLU A 60 4.37 -2.58 -1.75
CA GLU A 60 4.74 -4.00 -1.69
C GLU A 60 5.32 -4.37 -0.32
N THR A 61 6.22 -3.54 0.21
CA THR A 61 6.80 -3.75 1.55
C THR A 61 5.73 -3.64 2.64
N ALA A 62 4.76 -2.75 2.51
CA ALA A 62 3.68 -2.61 3.48
C ALA A 62 2.77 -3.84 3.51
N LYS A 63 2.58 -4.56 2.39
CA LYS A 63 1.81 -5.82 2.37
C LYS A 63 2.44 -6.86 3.30
N SER A 64 3.77 -6.94 3.37
CA SER A 64 4.46 -7.89 4.25
C SER A 64 4.23 -7.61 5.73
N LEU A 65 3.82 -6.38 6.11
CA LEU A 65 3.44 -6.07 7.50
C LEU A 65 2.12 -6.73 7.91
N PHE A 66 1.26 -7.04 6.94
CA PHE A 66 -0.04 -7.67 7.16
C PHE A 66 -0.01 -9.17 6.89
N GLU A 67 1.11 -9.70 6.37
CA GLU A 67 1.32 -11.14 6.36
C GLU A 67 1.28 -11.63 7.82
N PRO A 68 0.50 -12.69 8.12
CA PRO A 68 0.42 -13.23 9.47
C PRO A 68 1.84 -13.48 9.94
N SER A 69 2.28 -12.72 10.94
CA SER A 69 3.59 -12.95 11.53
C SER A 69 3.61 -14.41 11.97
N VAL A 70 4.63 -15.16 11.56
CA VAL A 70 4.85 -16.58 11.93
C VAL A 70 5.01 -16.77 13.46
N HIS A 71 4.87 -15.70 14.25
CA HIS A 71 5.10 -15.62 15.68
C HIS A 71 3.85 -15.27 16.48
N GLU A 72 2.67 -15.73 16.07
CA GLU A 72 1.59 -15.80 17.05
C GLU A 72 2.01 -16.81 18.14
N PRO A 73 1.96 -16.45 19.45
CA PRO A 73 2.30 -17.38 20.51
C PRO A 73 1.44 -18.63 20.41
N SER A 74 2.03 -19.82 20.66
CA SER A 74 1.27 -21.07 20.63
C SER A 74 0.06 -21.02 21.57
N ASP A 75 -1.00 -21.77 21.25
CA ASP A 75 -2.18 -21.91 22.12
C ASP A 75 -1.83 -22.26 23.57
N ALA A 76 -0.78 -23.05 23.78
CA ALA A 76 -0.29 -23.40 25.11
C ALA A 76 0.21 -22.18 25.91
N VAL A 77 0.83 -21.19 25.26
CA VAL A 77 1.24 -19.93 25.89
C VAL A 77 0.00 -19.12 26.29
N TRP A 78 -0.99 -19.02 25.39
CA TRP A 78 -2.23 -18.30 25.68
C TRP A 78 -3.05 -18.94 26.80
N GLN A 79 -3.16 -20.28 26.80
CA GLN A 79 -3.80 -21.01 27.89
C GLN A 79 -3.10 -20.77 29.23
N ASN A 80 -1.77 -20.80 29.26
CA ASN A 80 -1.00 -20.52 30.47
C ASN A 80 -1.23 -19.08 30.99
N ILE A 81 -1.25 -18.09 30.10
CA ILE A 81 -1.55 -16.69 30.47
C ILE A 81 -2.96 -16.58 31.05
N ALA A 82 -3.96 -17.16 30.37
CA ALA A 82 -5.36 -17.13 30.83
C ALA A 82 -5.55 -17.82 32.19
N SER A 83 -4.88 -18.95 32.43
CA SER A 83 -4.92 -19.65 33.71
C SER A 83 -4.31 -18.83 34.85
N LYS A 84 -3.19 -18.11 34.60
CA LYS A 84 -2.56 -17.28 35.63
C LYS A 84 -3.41 -16.05 35.98
N LEU A 85 -4.00 -15.38 35.00
CA LEU A 85 -4.88 -14.23 35.25
C LEU A 85 -6.09 -14.60 36.11
N LYS A 86 -6.69 -15.78 35.90
CA LYS A 86 -7.81 -16.28 36.72
C LYS A 86 -7.40 -16.68 38.14
N ALA A 87 -6.14 -17.07 38.34
CA ALA A 87 -5.64 -17.44 39.66
C ALA A 87 -5.29 -16.22 40.54
N ASP A 88 -4.99 -15.08 39.90
CA ASP A 88 -4.66 -13.82 40.57
C ASP A 88 -5.90 -12.94 40.82
N GLU A 89 -7.09 -13.31 40.33
CA GLU A 89 -8.34 -12.67 40.73
C GLU A 89 -8.59 -12.96 42.23
N PRO A 90 -8.64 -11.92 43.10
CA PRO A 90 -8.94 -12.13 44.51
C PRO A 90 -10.34 -12.74 44.62
N ALA A 91 -10.47 -13.84 45.37
CA ALA A 91 -11.77 -14.37 45.74
C ALA A 91 -12.57 -13.29 46.49
N GLU A 92 -13.69 -12.89 45.91
CA GLU A 92 -14.66 -11.93 46.49
C GLU A 92 -15.36 -12.49 47.74
#